data_AF-A0A8S3AWI5-F1
#
_entry.id   AF-A0A8S3AWI5-F1
#
_cell.length_a   1.000
_cell.length_b   1.000
_cell.length_c   1.000
_cell.angle_alpha   90.00
_cell.angle_beta   90.00
_cell.angle_gamma   90.00
#
_symmetry.space_group_name_H-M   'P 1'
#
loop_
_entity.id
_entity.type
_entity.pdbx_description
1 polymer ?
#
loop_
_entity_poly.entity_id
_entity_poly.type
_entity_poly.pdbx_seq_one_letter_code
_entity_poly.pdbx_strand_id
1 'polypeptide(L)' 'PVTDDGGRYVQVYIPSSHWYNFHTGTQIAAQRQYIWMSAPLDTIQIFIKGGAILPTQGYAENTKFSR' A
#
# COMPACT_ATOMS: atom_id res chain seq x y z
N PRO A 1 3.32 0.79 8.44
CA PRO A 1 2.40 1.85 8.93
C PRO A 1 3.25 2.97 9.54
N VAL A 2 2.74 4.21 9.58
CA VAL A 2 3.34 5.25 10.45
C VAL A 2 2.91 4.94 11.88
N THR A 3 3.88 4.83 12.79
CA THR A 3 3.64 4.46 14.20
C THR A 3 4.09 5.53 15.18
N ASP A 4 4.84 6.52 14.69
CA ASP A 4 5.36 7.62 15.49
C ASP A 4 4.43 8.84 15.38
N ASP A 5 4.24 9.54 16.50
CA ASP A 5 3.44 10.76 16.54
C ASP A 5 4.00 11.84 15.59
N GLY A 6 3.12 12.54 14.90
CA GLY A 6 3.47 13.55 13.91
C GLY A 6 4.17 13.03 12.65
N GLY A 7 4.42 11.72 12.51
CA GLY A 7 5.11 11.14 11.37
C GLY A 7 4.39 11.38 10.04
N ARG A 8 5.10 11.93 9.04
CA ARG A 8 4.59 12.17 7.67
C ARG A 8 5.32 11.37 6.59
N TYR A 9 6.27 10.57 7.03
CA TYR A 9 7.06 9.68 6.20
C TYR A 9 7.29 8.38 6.97
N VAL A 10 7.40 7.29 6.23
CA VAL A 10 7.73 5.98 6.79
C VAL A 10 8.86 5.37 5.97
N GLN A 11 9.83 4.79 6.67
CA GLN A 11 10.86 3.97 6.04
C GLN A 11 10.32 2.55 5.89
N VAL A 12 10.24 2.06 4.66
CA VAL A 12 9.65 0.75 4.34
C VAL A 12 10.70 -0.10 3.64
N TYR A 13 10.84 -1.35 4.09
CA TYR A 13 11.64 -2.34 3.38
C TYR A 13 10.85 -2.92 2.21
N ILE A 14 11.46 -2.96 1.02
CA ILE A 14 10.90 -3.58 -0.17
C ILE A 14 11.58 -4.94 -0.41
N PRO A 15 10.88 -6.06 -0.22
CA PRO A 15 11.42 -7.39 -0.49
C PRO A 15 11.70 -7.65 -1.97
N SER A 16 12.37 -8.76 -2.27
CA SER A 16 12.64 -9.22 -3.64
C SER A 16 11.38 -9.64 -4.39
N SER A 17 10.66 -8.67 -4.96
CA SER A 17 9.54 -8.90 -5.87
C SER A 17 9.21 -7.63 -6.65
N HIS A 18 8.22 -7.70 -7.52
CA HIS A 18 7.54 -6.51 -8.02
C HIS A 18 6.49 -6.09 -6.99
N TRP A 19 6.41 -4.80 -6.70
CA TRP A 19 5.42 -4.25 -5.79
C TRP A 19 4.70 -3.11 -6.47
N TYR A 20 3.38 -3.04 -6.29
CA TYR A 20 2.52 -2.04 -6.93
C TYR A 20 1.77 -1.26 -5.87
N ASN A 21 1.73 0.06 -6.00
CA ASN A 21 0.91 0.90 -5.13
C ASN A 21 -0.57 0.56 -5.35
N PHE A 22 -1.29 0.21 -4.28
CA PHE A 22 -2.70 -0.16 -4.34
C PHE A 22 -3.59 0.96 -4.89
N HIS A 23 -3.29 2.22 -4.54
CA HIS A 23 -4.12 3.38 -4.86
C HIS A 23 -3.94 3.84 -6.31
N THR A 24 -2.71 3.76 -6.84
CA THR A 24 -2.38 4.30 -8.17
C THR A 24 -2.11 3.22 -9.22
N GLY A 25 -1.94 1.97 -8.82
CA GLY A 25 -1.50 0.87 -9.69
C GLY A 25 -0.04 0.97 -10.15
N THR A 26 0.71 2.00 -9.74
CA THR A 26 2.08 2.22 -10.21
C THR A 26 3.06 1.24 -9.57
N GLN A 27 3.99 0.69 -10.35
CA GLN A 27 5.05 -0.17 -9.85
C GLN A 27 6.10 0.62 -9.04
N ILE A 28 6.56 0.06 -7.93
CA ILE A 28 7.73 0.54 -7.19
C ILE A 28 9.01 0.03 -7.89
N ALA A 29 9.93 0.94 -8.17
CA ALA A 29 11.22 0.61 -8.82
C ALA A 29 12.22 -0.09 -7.88
N ALA A 30 12.11 0.14 -6.57
CA ALA A 30 13.02 -0.43 -5.57
C ALA A 30 12.86 -1.93 -5.36
N GLN A 31 13.96 -2.64 -5.09
CA GLN A 31 13.97 -4.06 -4.72
C GLN A 31 15.07 -4.35 -3.70
N ARG A 32 14.77 -5.18 -2.69
CA ARG A 32 15.68 -5.59 -1.59
C ARG A 32 16.30 -4.41 -0.82
N GLN A 33 15.58 -3.30 -0.67
CA GLN A 33 16.11 -2.10 -0.01
C GLN A 33 15.06 -1.37 0.79
N TYR A 34 15.52 -0.55 1.74
CA TYR A 34 14.68 0.42 2.44
C TYR A 34 14.50 1.67 1.60
N ILE A 35 13.28 2.18 1.52
CA ILE A 35 12.96 3.47 0.91
C ILE A 35 12.10 4.31 1.83
N TRP A 36 12.27 5.63 1.75
CA TRP A 36 11.39 6.59 2.40
C TRP A 36 10.18 6.84 1.52
N MET A 37 9.00 6.78 2.13
CA MET A 37 7.73 7.04 1.45
C MET A 37 6.99 8.14 2.18
N SER A 38 6.36 9.03 1.42
CA SER A 38 5.40 9.98 1.98
C SER A 38 4.19 9.22 2.54
N ALA A 39 3.76 9.62 3.72
CA ALA A 39 2.55 9.15 4.39
C ALA A 39 1.80 10.37 4.95
N PRO A 40 1.06 11.11 4.11
CA PRO A 40 0.15 12.16 4.55
C PRO A 40 -0.88 11.66 5.57
N LEU A 41 -1.59 12.57 6.28
CA LEU A 41 -2.45 12.19 7.41
C LEU A 41 -3.58 11.23 7.02
N ASP A 42 -4.08 11.42 5.80
CA ASP A 42 -5.25 10.77 5.23
C ASP A 42 -4.89 9.48 4.48
N THR A 43 -3.60 9.17 4.35
CA THR A 43 -3.13 8.14 3.44
C THR A 43 -2.21 7.15 4.14
N ILE A 44 -2.64 5.89 4.17
CA ILE A 44 -1.77 4.75 4.48
C ILE A 44 -1.25 4.12 3.18
N GLN A 45 0.06 3.87 3.13
CA GLN A 45 0.70 3.23 1.99
C GLN A 45 0.42 1.72 1.99
N ILE A 46 -0.21 1.23 0.92
CA ILE A 46 -0.52 -0.20 0.72
C ILE A 46 0.10 -0.64 -0.61
N PHE A 47 0.75 -1.82 -0.59
CA PHE A 47 1.39 -2.38 -1.78
C PHE A 47 0.94 -3.81 -2.05
N ILE A 48 0.69 -4.09 -3.32
CA ILE A 48 0.34 -5.41 -3.81
C ILE A 48 1.61 -6.07 -4.36
N LYS A 49 1.86 -7.31 -3.97
CA LYS A 49 2.94 -8.12 -4.53
C LYS A 49 2.56 -8.59 -5.94
N GLY A 50 3.48 -8.43 -6.89
CA GLY A 50 3.33 -8.94 -8.25
C GLY A 50 3.27 -10.47 -8.30
N GLY A 51 2.54 -10.99 -9.29
CA GLY A 51 2.30 -12.43 -9.45
C GLY A 51 1.06 -12.95 -8.71
N ALA A 52 0.24 -12.05 -8.13
CA ALA A 52 -1.06 -12.37 -7.55
C ALA A 52 -2.18 -11.61 -8.28
N ILE A 53 -3.38 -12.20 -8.32
CA ILE A 53 -4.62 -11.55 -8.75
C ILE A 53 -5.48 -11.37 -7.51
N LEU A 54 -5.88 -10.13 -7.23
CA LEU A 54 -6.72 -9.81 -6.08
C LEU A 54 -8.16 -9.55 -6.54
N PRO A 55 -9.14 -10.37 -6.13
CA PRO A 55 -10.53 -10.03 -6.32
C PRO A 55 -10.90 -8.86 -5.40
N THR A 56 -11.61 -7.87 -5.95
CA THR A 56 -12.12 -6.72 -5.20
C THR A 56 -13.64 -6.64 -5.34
N GLN A 57 -14.28 -6.05 -4.34
CA GLN A 57 -15.72 -5.82 -4.32
C GLN A 57 -15.99 -4.34 -4.09
N GLY A 58 -17.11 -3.83 -4.60
CA GLY A 58 -17.54 -2.46 -4.36
C GLY A 58 -17.74 -2.21 -2.87
N TYR A 59 -17.26 -1.06 -2.39
CA TYR A 59 -17.49 -0.63 -1.02
C TYR A 59 -18.98 -0.40 -0.76
N ALA A 60 -19.43 -0.82 0.42
CA ALA A 60 -20.69 -0.40 1.02
C ALA A 60 -20.54 -0.38 2.55
N GLU A 61 -21.49 0.24 3.24
CA GLU A 61 -21.48 0.40 4.71
C GLU A 61 -21.48 -0.94 5.48
N ASN A 62 -21.91 -2.03 4.84
CA ASN A 62 -21.83 -3.37 5.40
C ASN A 62 -21.82 -4.45 4.30
N THR A 63 -21.53 -5.68 4.72
CA THR A 63 -21.41 -6.85 3.83
C THR A 63 -22.72 -7.27 3.18
N LYS A 64 -23.87 -6.86 3.73
CA LYS A 64 -25.19 -7.10 3.12
C LYS A 64 -25.41 -6.22 1.90
N PHE A 65 -24.96 -4.97 1.93
CA PHE A 65 -25.12 -4.02 0.81
C PHE A 65 -24.00 -4.10 -0.24
N SER A 66 -22.84 -4.65 0.12
CA SER A 66 -21.69 -4.77 -0.79
C SER A 66 -21.85 -5.92 -1.81
N ARG A 67 -22.68 -6.93 -1.49
CA ARG A 67 -22.88 -8.16 -2.29
C ARG A 67 -23.98 -8.08 -3.33
#